data_AF-A0A812LVZ3-F1
#
_entry.id   AF-A0A812LVZ3-F1
#
_cell.length_a   1.000
_cell.length_b   1.000
_cell.length_c   1.000
_cell.angle_alpha   90.00
_cell.angle_beta   90.00
_cell.angle_gamma   90.00
#
_symmetry.space_group_name_H-M   'P 1'
#
loop_
_entity.id
_entity.type
_entity.pdbx_description
1 polymer ?
#
loop_
_entity_poly.entity_id
_entity_poly.type
_entity_poly.pdbx_seq_one_letter_code
_entity_poly.pdbx_strand_id
1 'polypeptide(L)'
;MAKALVEDKTVIEQDYPQKKNIREDYDDGWFGWFDGFFNWKCCITNPTDEDTEDVMTRIPSIREMSEIIEENDKKSVRITFVGSPESALVKGRNVIVSYPGAHGAGWNFLVKNSLRLGTANFNNPDTIATTCVFLPDENAPGWGDHAGDKQKFQDNEELCHCHHLYNGEVAPWGCLWFQLWLQKTTIAVENGCQLIVVTKRDGSLGRSQQGEVKFLQKYGVNYKVLNIFEFAKAVFPELPRLKPAQHAVQPDYELPKDQRAQEPDLVQPDDELPKDQRAQEPDLD
;
A
#
# COMPACT_ATOMS: atom_id res chain seq x y z
N MET A 1 -7.31 24.65 -13.08
CA MET A 1 -6.71 23.33 -12.77
C MET A 1 -7.73 22.38 -12.17
N ALA A 2 -8.36 22.69 -11.02
CA ALA A 2 -9.47 21.88 -10.48
C ALA A 2 -10.63 21.68 -11.47
N LYS A 3 -10.92 22.67 -12.33
CA LYS A 3 -12.00 22.57 -13.34
C LYS A 3 -11.92 21.34 -14.26
N ALA A 4 -10.72 20.93 -14.71
CA ALA A 4 -10.60 19.81 -15.66
C ALA A 4 -10.87 18.43 -15.03
N LEU A 5 -10.71 18.30 -13.71
CA LEU A 5 -11.11 17.10 -12.96
C LEU A 5 -12.58 17.15 -12.56
N VAL A 6 -13.10 18.35 -12.29
CA VAL A 6 -14.51 18.58 -11.92
C VAL A 6 -15.45 18.40 -13.13
N GLU A 7 -15.02 18.74 -14.35
CA GLU A 7 -15.84 18.57 -15.57
C GLU A 7 -16.06 17.09 -15.94
N ASP A 8 -15.24 16.16 -15.44
CA ASP A 8 -15.47 14.70 -15.56
C ASP A 8 -16.45 14.18 -14.46
N LYS A 9 -16.71 14.98 -13.40
CA LYS A 9 -17.63 14.59 -12.31
C LYS A 9 -19.10 14.67 -12.69
N THR A 10 -19.49 15.41 -13.72
CA THR A 10 -20.91 15.53 -14.11
C THR A 10 -21.51 14.21 -14.62
N VAL A 11 -20.70 13.14 -14.74
CA VAL A 11 -21.15 11.78 -15.07
C VAL A 11 -21.17 10.84 -13.84
N ILE A 12 -20.67 11.28 -12.68
CA ILE A 12 -20.41 10.42 -11.49
C ILE A 12 -21.19 10.92 -10.25
N GLU A 13 -22.45 11.33 -10.44
CA GLU A 13 -23.44 11.36 -9.35
C GLU A 13 -24.38 10.17 -9.54
N GLN A 14 -23.90 8.97 -9.25
CA GLN A 14 -24.79 7.84 -8.96
C GLN A 14 -24.71 7.54 -7.48
N ASP A 15 -25.88 7.50 -6.85
CA ASP A 15 -26.09 7.10 -5.47
C ASP A 15 -25.44 5.73 -5.21
N TYR A 16 -24.23 5.76 -4.67
CA TYR A 16 -23.73 4.61 -3.92
C TYR A 16 -24.70 4.43 -2.74
N PRO A 17 -25.35 3.27 -2.56
CA PRO A 17 -26.26 3.10 -1.45
C PRO A 17 -25.47 3.25 -0.15
N GLN A 18 -25.59 4.40 0.50
CA GLN A 18 -25.30 4.51 1.92
C GLN A 18 -26.22 3.47 2.57
N LYS A 19 -25.61 2.41 3.12
CA LYS A 19 -26.35 1.36 3.82
C LYS A 19 -27.27 2.05 4.83
N LYS A 20 -28.58 2.02 4.56
CA LYS A 20 -29.59 2.33 5.56
C LYS A 20 -29.32 1.40 6.75
N ASN A 21 -29.33 1.97 7.95
CA ASN A 21 -29.40 1.20 9.19
C ASN A 21 -30.64 0.29 9.11
N ILE A 22 -30.44 -0.96 8.73
CA ILE A 22 -31.44 -2.01 8.90
C ILE A 22 -31.27 -2.49 10.34
N ARG A 23 -32.02 -1.81 11.21
CA ARG A 23 -32.50 -2.39 12.45
C ARG A 23 -33.94 -2.82 12.15
N GLU A 24 -34.29 -4.00 12.65
CA GLU A 24 -35.62 -4.62 12.66
C GLU A 24 -35.92 -5.61 11.52
N ASP A 25 -36.27 -6.82 11.98
CA ASP A 25 -37.02 -7.90 11.33
C ASP A 25 -36.23 -8.98 10.59
N TYR A 26 -35.56 -9.83 11.36
CA TYR A 26 -35.51 -11.28 11.07
C TYR A 26 -35.77 -12.06 12.36
N ASP A 27 -37.02 -12.49 12.52
CA ASP A 27 -37.45 -13.54 13.43
C ASP A 27 -36.96 -14.91 12.95
N ASP A 28 -36.33 -15.60 13.90
CA ASP A 28 -36.51 -17.01 14.23
C ASP A 28 -36.46 -18.08 13.14
N GLY A 29 -35.32 -18.79 13.12
CA GLY A 29 -35.38 -20.24 12.94
C GLY A 29 -34.31 -20.88 12.08
N TRP A 30 -33.02 -20.72 12.42
CA TRP A 30 -32.08 -21.81 12.16
C TRP A 30 -30.90 -21.84 13.15
N PHE A 31 -31.11 -22.58 14.25
CA PHE A 31 -30.05 -23.24 15.05
C PHE A 31 -29.32 -24.27 14.16
N GLY A 32 -28.03 -24.58 14.28
CA GLY A 32 -26.95 -24.18 15.16
C GLY A 32 -25.66 -24.83 14.60
N TRP A 33 -24.59 -24.86 15.40
CA TRP A 33 -23.19 -25.24 15.05
C TRP A 33 -22.29 -24.04 14.70
N PHE A 34 -21.96 -23.22 15.71
CA PHE A 34 -20.62 -23.22 16.34
C PHE A 34 -20.61 -22.21 17.50
N ASP A 35 -20.80 -22.71 18.72
CA ASP A 35 -20.36 -22.05 19.94
C ASP A 35 -18.89 -22.40 20.19
N GLY A 36 -18.03 -21.40 20.30
CA GLY A 36 -16.68 -21.57 20.84
C GLY A 36 -15.70 -20.48 20.40
N PHE A 37 -15.26 -19.67 21.37
CA PHE A 37 -14.24 -18.61 21.31
C PHE A 37 -14.68 -17.23 20.76
N PHE A 38 -15.15 -16.35 21.66
CA PHE A 38 -14.41 -15.15 22.09
C PHE A 38 -15.21 -14.43 23.19
N ASN A 39 -14.79 -14.58 24.45
CA ASN A 39 -15.26 -13.80 25.58
C ASN A 39 -14.20 -12.72 25.89
N TRP A 40 -14.32 -11.55 25.27
CA TRP A 40 -13.55 -10.35 25.64
C TRP A 40 -14.48 -9.38 26.37
N LYS A 41 -14.58 -9.55 27.69
CA LYS A 41 -15.28 -8.59 28.56
C LYS A 41 -14.38 -7.36 28.76
N CYS A 42 -14.81 -6.23 28.21
CA CYS A 42 -14.30 -4.91 28.60
C CYS A 42 -14.71 -4.61 30.05
N CYS A 43 -13.73 -4.60 30.96
CA CYS A 43 -13.86 -3.95 32.25
C CYS A 43 -13.24 -2.55 32.13
N ILE A 44 -14.08 -1.51 32.15
CA ILE A 44 -13.65 -0.13 32.38
C ILE A 44 -13.77 0.10 33.89
N THR A 45 -12.63 0.16 34.58
CA THR A 45 -12.54 0.70 35.94
C THR A 45 -12.11 2.16 35.86
N ASN A 46 -12.72 3.01 36.70
CA ASN A 46 -12.35 4.42 36.83
C ASN A 46 -10.89 4.56 37.28
N PRO A 47 -10.09 5.47 36.70
CA PRO A 47 -8.72 5.70 37.11
C PRO A 47 -8.67 6.41 38.46
N THR A 48 -7.90 5.86 39.39
CA THR A 48 -7.43 6.53 40.60
C THR A 48 -6.18 7.35 40.27
N ASP A 49 -6.08 8.56 40.83
CA ASP A 49 -5.10 9.61 40.52
C ASP A 49 -3.61 9.33 40.89
N GLU A 50 -3.06 8.15 40.59
CA GLU A 50 -1.65 7.80 40.90
C GLU A 50 -0.83 7.20 39.73
N ASP A 51 -1.22 7.45 38.48
CA ASP A 51 -0.43 7.03 37.30
C ASP A 51 0.21 8.24 36.58
N THR A 52 1.18 8.88 37.24
CA THR A 52 2.12 9.84 36.61
C THR A 52 3.44 9.19 36.16
N GLU A 53 3.44 7.88 35.91
CA GLU A 53 4.59 7.21 35.30
C GLU A 53 4.25 6.64 33.92
N ASP A 54 5.20 6.85 33.01
CA ASP A 54 5.34 6.18 31.73
C ASP A 54 4.57 6.71 30.52
N VAL A 55 4.49 8.05 30.40
CA VAL A 55 4.57 8.68 29.08
C VAL A 55 6.04 8.73 28.63
N MET A 56 6.76 7.60 28.69
CA MET A 56 7.89 7.40 27.81
C MET A 56 7.32 7.31 26.41
N THR A 57 7.40 8.43 25.70
CA THR A 57 7.31 8.52 24.26
C THR A 57 8.17 7.40 23.68
N ARG A 58 7.55 6.27 23.31
CA ARG A 58 8.22 5.15 22.66
C ARG A 58 8.86 5.71 21.42
N ILE A 59 10.17 5.95 21.48
CA ILE A 59 10.96 6.29 20.32
C ILE A 59 10.71 5.14 19.35
N PRO A 60 10.15 5.42 18.15
CA PRO A 60 9.95 4.39 17.14
C PRO A 60 11.25 3.64 16.98
N SER A 61 11.20 2.33 17.13
CA SER A 61 12.43 1.55 17.16
C SER A 61 13.04 1.58 15.75
N ILE A 62 14.38 1.61 15.66
CA ILE A 62 15.13 1.41 14.39
C ILE A 62 14.60 0.18 13.63
N ARG A 63 14.10 -0.81 14.37
CA ARG A 63 13.44 -2.01 13.86
C ARG A 63 12.17 -1.69 13.07
N GLU A 64 11.25 -0.85 13.57
CA GLU A 64 10.02 -0.50 12.86
C GLU A 64 10.31 0.21 11.53
N MET A 65 11.26 1.14 11.52
CA MET A 65 11.70 1.79 10.29
C MET A 65 12.26 0.77 9.28
N SER A 66 13.08 -0.16 9.75
CA SER A 66 13.67 -1.22 8.91
C SER A 66 12.59 -2.14 8.34
N GLU A 67 11.57 -2.48 9.13
CA GLU A 67 10.41 -3.28 8.68
C GLU A 67 9.61 -2.56 7.58
N ILE A 68 9.41 -1.24 7.67
CA ILE A 68 8.74 -0.46 6.60
C ILE A 68 9.54 -0.51 5.28
N ILE A 69 10.87 -0.44 5.36
CA ILE A 69 11.74 -0.38 4.18
C ILE A 69 11.89 -1.76 3.52
N GLU A 70 11.76 -2.85 4.26
CA GLU A 70 11.92 -4.21 3.73
C GLU A 70 10.83 -4.51 2.68
N GLU A 71 11.23 -4.96 1.48
CA GLU A 71 10.31 -5.55 0.52
C GLU A 71 9.99 -6.96 0.99
N ASN A 72 8.77 -7.17 1.48
CA ASN A 72 8.32 -8.48 1.94
C ASN A 72 6.81 -8.59 1.84
N ASP A 73 6.36 -9.10 0.70
CA ASP A 73 4.94 -9.31 0.37
C ASP A 73 4.27 -10.41 1.22
N LYS A 74 5.07 -11.30 1.83
CA LYS A 74 4.61 -12.40 2.70
C LYS A 74 4.44 -11.99 4.16
N LYS A 75 5.12 -10.93 4.62
CA LYS A 75 5.11 -10.51 6.03
C LYS A 75 3.93 -9.61 6.42
N SER A 76 3.09 -9.19 5.46
CA SER A 76 1.96 -8.33 5.78
C SER A 76 0.64 -9.06 5.76
N VAL A 77 -0.14 -8.87 6.82
CA VAL A 77 -1.59 -9.05 6.78
C VAL A 77 -2.13 -8.20 5.64
N ARG A 78 -2.80 -8.84 4.69
CA ARG A 78 -3.41 -8.16 3.56
C ARG A 78 -4.74 -7.57 4.02
N ILE A 79 -4.70 -6.33 4.49
CA ILE A 79 -5.88 -5.64 5.03
C ILE A 79 -6.61 -4.93 3.90
N THR A 80 -7.86 -5.34 3.64
CA THR A 80 -8.77 -4.60 2.76
C THR A 80 -8.92 -3.17 3.27
N PHE A 81 -8.66 -2.20 2.40
CA PHE A 81 -8.71 -0.80 2.78
C PHE A 81 -9.07 0.08 1.58
N VAL A 82 -10.06 0.97 1.77
CA VAL A 82 -10.66 1.78 0.69
C VAL A 82 -10.28 3.26 0.77
N GLY A 83 -9.12 3.55 1.38
CA GLY A 83 -8.66 4.91 1.64
C GLY A 83 -9.18 5.49 2.96
N SER A 84 -8.61 6.63 3.36
CA SER A 84 -9.06 7.41 4.51
C SER A 84 -10.51 7.91 4.31
N PRO A 85 -11.26 8.16 5.41
CA PRO A 85 -12.55 8.83 5.32
C PRO A 85 -12.39 10.25 4.75
N GLU A 86 -13.42 10.78 4.11
CA GLU A 86 -13.38 12.11 3.47
C GLU A 86 -13.13 13.24 4.46
N SER A 87 -13.62 13.08 5.70
CA SER A 87 -13.33 14.00 6.81
C SER A 87 -11.84 14.11 7.14
N ALA A 88 -11.01 13.14 6.70
CA ALA A 88 -9.57 13.19 6.85
C ALA A 88 -8.85 13.86 5.67
N LEU A 89 -9.53 14.19 4.57
CA LEU A 89 -8.94 14.80 3.37
C LEU A 89 -9.09 16.33 3.41
N VAL A 90 -8.42 16.99 4.37
CA VAL A 90 -8.56 18.43 4.61
C VAL A 90 -7.41 19.24 3.98
N LYS A 91 -7.69 20.52 3.69
CA LYS A 91 -6.73 21.45 3.07
C LYS A 91 -5.37 21.46 3.75
N GLY A 92 -4.31 21.38 2.95
CA GLY A 92 -2.92 21.44 3.40
C GLY A 92 -2.38 20.15 4.03
N ARG A 93 -3.22 19.14 4.32
CA ARG A 93 -2.77 17.86 4.88
C ARG A 93 -2.00 17.03 3.86
N ASN A 94 -0.97 16.32 4.32
CA ASN A 94 -0.26 15.33 3.52
C ASN A 94 -1.13 14.09 3.28
N VAL A 95 -1.33 13.74 2.01
CA VAL A 95 -2.13 12.59 1.58
C VAL A 95 -1.31 11.70 0.67
N ILE A 96 -1.09 10.45 1.08
CA ILE A 96 -0.46 9.45 0.20
C ILE A 96 -1.48 9.02 -0.85
N VAL A 97 -1.18 9.25 -2.13
CA VAL A 97 -2.07 8.89 -3.23
C VAL A 97 -1.59 7.68 -4.02
N SER A 98 -0.35 7.23 -3.80
CA SER A 98 0.16 5.99 -4.37
C SER A 98 1.22 5.42 -3.45
N TYR A 99 1.20 4.10 -3.25
CA TYR A 99 2.10 3.40 -2.34
C TYR A 99 2.58 2.06 -2.93
N PRO A 100 3.86 1.68 -2.77
CA PRO A 100 4.38 0.46 -3.35
C PRO A 100 3.90 -0.77 -2.56
N GLY A 101 3.08 -1.61 -3.20
CA GLY A 101 2.49 -2.80 -2.56
C GLY A 101 3.49 -3.88 -2.11
N ALA A 102 4.76 -3.82 -2.53
CA ALA A 102 5.81 -4.75 -2.08
C ALA A 102 6.23 -4.53 -0.61
N HIS A 103 5.93 -3.35 -0.04
CA HIS A 103 6.32 -2.97 1.32
C HIS A 103 5.16 -3.18 2.29
N GLY A 104 4.84 -4.45 2.55
CA GLY A 104 3.65 -4.83 3.30
C GLY A 104 3.59 -4.28 4.74
N ALA A 105 4.71 -4.27 5.47
CA ALA A 105 4.74 -3.68 6.81
C ALA A 105 4.50 -2.16 6.78
N GLY A 106 5.09 -1.48 5.78
CA GLY A 106 4.83 -0.07 5.51
C GLY A 106 3.38 0.23 5.15
N TRP A 107 2.73 -0.64 4.37
CA TRP A 107 1.30 -0.56 4.10
C TRP A 107 0.47 -0.65 5.38
N ASN A 108 0.73 -1.65 6.21
CA ASN A 108 0.02 -1.82 7.48
C ASN A 108 0.22 -0.62 8.42
N PHE A 109 1.41 -0.04 8.44
CA PHE A 109 1.67 1.21 9.16
C PHE A 109 0.82 2.36 8.62
N LEU A 110 0.78 2.54 7.30
CA LEU A 110 -0.02 3.59 6.65
C LEU A 110 -1.51 3.45 6.98
N VAL A 111 -2.07 2.25 6.83
CA VAL A 111 -3.48 1.96 7.14
C VAL A 111 -3.80 2.24 8.61
N LYS A 112 -2.98 1.74 9.54
CA LYS A 112 -3.19 1.97 10.98
C LYS A 112 -3.20 3.46 11.34
N ASN A 113 -2.26 4.23 10.79
CA ASN A 113 -2.21 5.68 11.03
C ASN A 113 -3.39 6.40 10.39
N SER A 114 -3.77 6.00 9.17
CA SER A 114 -4.95 6.54 8.50
C SER A 114 -6.26 6.26 9.25
N LEU A 115 -6.39 5.13 9.94
CA LEU A 115 -7.61 4.80 10.69
C LEU A 115 -7.71 5.60 11.99
N ARG A 116 -6.57 5.90 12.64
CA ARG A 116 -6.53 6.75 13.86
C ARG A 116 -7.05 8.17 13.62
N LEU A 117 -6.97 8.66 12.38
CA LEU A 117 -7.53 9.96 11.99
C LEU A 117 -9.05 10.06 12.15
N GLY A 118 -9.77 8.93 12.13
CA GLY A 118 -11.22 8.93 12.31
C GLY A 118 -11.66 9.25 13.75
N THR A 119 -10.74 9.15 14.73
CA THR A 119 -11.09 9.21 16.16
C THR A 119 -10.31 10.26 16.96
N ALA A 120 -9.20 10.80 16.42
CA ALA A 120 -8.35 11.75 17.13
C ALA A 120 -8.37 13.15 16.49
N ASN A 121 -8.13 14.17 17.32
CA ASN A 121 -8.07 15.60 17.01
C ASN A 121 -7.52 15.90 15.60
N PHE A 122 -8.39 16.37 14.69
CA PHE A 122 -8.10 16.65 13.28
C PHE A 122 -7.00 17.71 13.04
N ASN A 123 -6.45 18.32 14.09
CA ASN A 123 -5.49 19.40 13.97
C ASN A 123 -4.04 18.95 14.07
N ASN A 124 -3.74 17.65 14.22
CA ASN A 124 -2.35 17.20 14.20
C ASN A 124 -1.82 17.11 12.75
N PRO A 125 -0.91 18.02 12.31
CA PRO A 125 -0.33 17.99 10.97
C PRO A 125 0.55 16.75 10.72
N ASP A 126 0.92 16.02 11.77
CA ASP A 126 1.81 14.85 11.70
C ASP A 126 1.06 13.57 11.29
N THR A 127 -0.26 13.64 11.15
CA THR A 127 -1.09 12.51 10.77
C THR A 127 -1.24 12.41 9.25
N ILE A 128 -0.98 11.21 8.73
CA ILE A 128 -0.95 10.94 7.29
C ILE A 128 -2.25 10.28 6.87
N ALA A 129 -2.99 10.96 5.98
CA ALA A 129 -4.11 10.36 5.27
C ALA A 129 -3.63 9.68 3.99
N THR A 130 -4.46 8.85 3.39
CA THR A 130 -4.17 8.16 2.14
C THR A 130 -5.43 7.94 1.32
N THR A 131 -5.32 7.99 0.00
CA THR A 131 -6.39 7.60 -0.93
C THR A 131 -6.13 6.24 -1.57
N CYS A 132 -5.02 5.59 -1.22
CA CYS A 132 -4.69 4.27 -1.73
C CYS A 132 -5.76 3.24 -1.36
N VAL A 133 -6.14 2.43 -2.34
CA VAL A 133 -7.12 1.35 -2.19
C VAL A 133 -6.38 0.02 -2.35
N PHE A 134 -6.69 -0.92 -1.47
CA PHE A 134 -6.19 -2.29 -1.55
C PHE A 134 -7.35 -3.27 -1.30
N LEU A 135 -7.67 -4.03 -2.34
CA LEU A 135 -8.59 -5.16 -2.28
C LEU A 135 -7.73 -6.42 -2.46
N PRO A 136 -7.43 -7.17 -1.39
CA PRO A 136 -6.38 -8.18 -1.42
C PRO A 136 -6.73 -9.50 -2.07
N ASP A 137 -8.01 -9.87 -2.02
CA ASP A 137 -8.52 -11.17 -2.43
C ASP A 137 -10.03 -11.12 -2.73
N GLU A 138 -10.57 -12.23 -3.20
CA GLU A 138 -11.97 -12.43 -3.60
C GLU A 138 -13.02 -12.22 -2.52
N ASN A 139 -12.63 -12.24 -1.23
CA ASN A 139 -13.54 -11.94 -0.13
C ASN A 139 -13.65 -10.44 0.13
N ALA A 140 -12.77 -9.61 -0.46
CA ALA A 140 -12.82 -8.18 -0.32
C ALA A 140 -14.00 -7.59 -1.12
N PRO A 141 -14.87 -6.77 -0.50
CA PRO A 141 -15.96 -6.11 -1.23
C PRO A 141 -15.42 -5.31 -2.42
N GLY A 142 -15.93 -5.61 -3.61
CA GLY A 142 -15.49 -4.98 -4.85
C GLY A 142 -14.36 -5.70 -5.60
N TRP A 143 -13.84 -6.81 -5.09
CA TRP A 143 -12.93 -7.66 -5.86
C TRP A 143 -13.63 -8.27 -7.07
N GLY A 144 -12.98 -8.24 -8.23
CA GLY A 144 -13.56 -8.73 -9.48
C GLY A 144 -14.59 -7.80 -10.10
N ASP A 145 -15.03 -6.75 -9.40
CA ASP A 145 -15.94 -5.76 -9.95
C ASP A 145 -15.20 -4.80 -10.90
N HIS A 146 -15.83 -4.50 -12.03
CA HIS A 146 -15.33 -3.55 -13.02
C HIS A 146 -16.11 -2.24 -12.94
N ALA A 147 -15.37 -1.13 -12.96
CA ALA A 147 -15.93 0.21 -13.01
C ALA A 147 -16.63 0.43 -14.37
N GLY A 148 -17.96 0.62 -14.34
CA GLY A 148 -18.83 0.84 -15.50
C GLY A 148 -20.31 0.55 -15.17
N ASP A 149 -21.25 1.25 -15.81
CA ASP A 149 -22.69 1.01 -15.65
C ASP A 149 -23.02 -0.42 -16.13
N LYS A 150 -23.39 -1.34 -15.22
CA LYS A 150 -23.86 -2.71 -15.57
C LYS A 150 -24.99 -2.71 -16.62
N GLN A 151 -25.70 -1.59 -16.79
CA GLN A 151 -26.80 -1.41 -17.74
C GLN A 151 -26.39 -0.99 -19.15
N LYS A 152 -25.16 -0.55 -19.41
CA LYS A 152 -24.73 -0.03 -20.73
C LYS A 152 -23.87 -1.01 -21.56
N PHE A 153 -23.62 -2.21 -21.04
CA PHE A 153 -22.77 -3.22 -21.68
C PHE A 153 -23.37 -3.95 -22.90
N GLN A 154 -24.60 -3.60 -23.33
CA GLN A 154 -25.27 -4.38 -24.37
C GLN A 154 -24.97 -3.94 -25.81
N ASP A 155 -24.65 -2.65 -26.07
CA ASP A 155 -24.75 -2.16 -27.45
C ASP A 155 -23.52 -1.45 -28.05
N ASN A 156 -22.47 -1.13 -27.29
CA ASN A 156 -21.17 -0.69 -27.85
C ASN A 156 -20.07 -0.81 -26.78
N GLU A 157 -18.87 -1.20 -27.20
CA GLU A 157 -17.67 -1.52 -26.41
C GLU A 157 -17.22 -0.40 -25.45
N GLU A 158 -17.92 -0.17 -24.34
CA GLU A 158 -17.43 0.72 -23.30
C GLU A 158 -16.39 0.00 -22.43
N LEU A 159 -15.15 0.44 -22.64
CA LEU A 159 -13.95 -0.05 -22.00
C LEU A 159 -13.97 0.34 -20.51
N CYS A 160 -14.13 -0.63 -19.61
CA CYS A 160 -13.87 -0.40 -18.19
C CYS A 160 -12.42 0.07 -17.95
N HIS A 161 -12.11 0.53 -16.74
CA HIS A 161 -10.76 1.04 -16.43
C HIS A 161 -9.63 0.03 -16.68
N CYS A 162 -9.90 -1.28 -16.73
CA CYS A 162 -8.89 -2.28 -17.06
C CYS A 162 -8.18 -2.01 -18.39
N HIS A 163 -8.88 -1.54 -19.43
CA HIS A 163 -8.27 -1.37 -20.74
C HIS A 163 -7.18 -0.29 -20.75
N HIS A 164 -7.29 0.72 -19.89
CA HIS A 164 -6.25 1.73 -19.75
C HIS A 164 -5.15 1.33 -18.75
N LEU A 165 -5.49 0.56 -17.71
CA LEU A 165 -4.55 0.12 -16.68
C LEU A 165 -3.66 -1.04 -17.13
N TYR A 166 -4.22 -1.95 -17.91
CA TYR A 166 -3.63 -3.24 -18.26
C TYR A 166 -3.54 -3.44 -19.78
N ASN A 167 -3.31 -2.34 -20.52
CA ASN A 167 -3.06 -2.38 -21.97
C ASN A 167 -4.12 -3.14 -22.78
N GLY A 168 -5.39 -2.94 -22.45
CA GLY A 168 -6.53 -3.57 -23.13
C GLY A 168 -7.01 -4.87 -22.50
N GLU A 169 -6.28 -5.45 -21.55
CA GLU A 169 -6.69 -6.70 -20.89
C GLU A 169 -7.67 -6.46 -19.75
N VAL A 170 -8.73 -7.28 -19.68
CA VAL A 170 -9.70 -7.26 -18.59
C VAL A 170 -9.17 -8.13 -17.45
N ALA A 171 -8.71 -7.49 -16.37
CA ALA A 171 -8.11 -8.20 -15.26
C ALA A 171 -9.16 -8.90 -14.38
N PRO A 172 -8.95 -10.17 -13.96
CA PRO A 172 -9.93 -10.93 -13.18
C PRO A 172 -10.18 -10.38 -11.77
N TRP A 173 -9.25 -9.57 -11.24
CA TRP A 173 -9.41 -8.87 -9.95
C TRP A 173 -10.23 -7.57 -10.05
N GLY A 174 -10.69 -7.19 -11.26
CA GLY A 174 -11.51 -6.01 -11.47
C GLY A 174 -10.72 -4.70 -11.51
N CYS A 175 -11.45 -3.61 -11.77
CA CYS A 175 -10.91 -2.25 -11.76
C CYS A 175 -11.70 -1.28 -10.87
N LEU A 176 -12.65 -1.77 -10.08
CA LEU A 176 -13.40 -0.94 -9.13
C LEU A 176 -12.49 -0.26 -8.11
N TRP A 177 -11.41 -0.91 -7.68
CA TRP A 177 -10.42 -0.29 -6.79
C TRP A 177 -9.86 1.02 -7.35
N PHE A 178 -9.68 1.11 -8.67
CA PHE A 178 -9.14 2.30 -9.32
C PHE A 178 -10.17 3.42 -9.36
N GLN A 179 -11.45 3.10 -9.55
CA GLN A 179 -12.54 4.07 -9.46
C GLN A 179 -12.66 4.64 -8.04
N LEU A 180 -12.57 3.80 -7.01
CA LEU A 180 -12.57 4.24 -5.61
C LEU A 180 -11.36 5.14 -5.30
N TRP A 181 -10.18 4.72 -5.75
CA TRP A 181 -8.96 5.53 -5.65
C TRP A 181 -9.12 6.89 -6.34
N LEU A 182 -9.67 6.91 -7.55
CA LEU A 182 -9.89 8.11 -8.34
C LEU A 182 -10.84 9.08 -7.64
N GLN A 183 -11.97 8.57 -7.12
CA GLN A 183 -12.92 9.37 -6.36
C GLN A 183 -12.25 10.04 -5.15
N LYS A 184 -11.54 9.27 -4.31
CA LYS A 184 -10.86 9.79 -3.11
C LYS A 184 -9.74 10.76 -3.44
N THR A 185 -8.96 10.47 -4.48
CA THR A 185 -7.88 11.34 -4.94
C THR A 185 -8.42 12.66 -5.47
N THR A 186 -9.55 12.63 -6.19
CA THR A 186 -10.20 13.85 -6.68
C THR A 186 -10.69 14.71 -5.52
N ILE A 187 -11.30 14.11 -4.50
CA ILE A 187 -11.70 14.84 -3.27
C ILE A 187 -10.48 15.46 -2.59
N ALA A 188 -9.37 14.72 -2.47
CA ALA A 188 -8.13 15.25 -1.89
C ALA A 188 -7.58 16.45 -2.68
N VAL A 189 -7.64 16.41 -4.02
CA VAL A 189 -7.24 17.54 -4.90
C VAL A 189 -8.14 18.75 -4.65
N GLU A 190 -9.46 18.56 -4.67
CA GLU A 190 -10.44 19.65 -4.50
C GLU A 190 -10.34 20.32 -3.13
N ASN A 191 -10.10 19.52 -2.09
CA ASN A 191 -9.87 20.04 -0.75
C ASN A 191 -8.51 20.71 -0.59
N GLY A 192 -7.63 20.66 -1.59
CA GLY A 192 -6.31 21.29 -1.56
C GLY A 192 -5.34 20.58 -0.62
N CYS A 193 -5.40 19.24 -0.58
CA CYS A 193 -4.42 18.41 0.12
C CYS A 193 -3.03 18.48 -0.56
N GLN A 194 -1.97 18.19 0.20
CA GLN A 194 -0.63 17.98 -0.33
C GLN A 194 -0.45 16.52 -0.72
N LEU A 195 -0.55 16.21 -2.01
CA LEU A 195 -0.47 14.83 -2.50
C LEU A 195 0.98 14.33 -2.52
N ILE A 196 1.17 13.08 -2.14
CA ILE A 196 2.47 12.40 -2.09
C ILE A 196 2.36 11.04 -2.78
N VAL A 197 3.28 10.77 -3.69
CA VAL A 197 3.50 9.45 -4.30
C VAL A 197 4.71 8.82 -3.62
N VAL A 198 4.52 7.66 -3.01
CA VAL A 198 5.63 6.87 -2.45
C VAL A 198 6.09 5.87 -3.50
N THR A 199 7.39 5.81 -3.78
CA THR A 199 8.01 4.90 -4.74
C THR A 199 8.83 3.83 -4.03
N LYS A 200 9.30 2.84 -4.79
CA LYS A 200 10.27 1.86 -4.28
C LYS A 200 11.59 2.53 -3.88
N ARG A 201 12.47 1.77 -3.25
CA ARG A 201 13.78 2.29 -2.79
C ARG A 201 14.64 2.90 -3.89
N ASP A 202 14.58 2.33 -5.09
CA ASP A 202 15.32 2.81 -6.28
C ASP A 202 14.63 3.98 -7.00
N GLY A 203 13.49 4.46 -6.50
CA GLY A 203 12.69 5.51 -7.11
C GLY A 203 11.68 5.02 -8.16
N SER A 204 11.69 3.73 -8.50
CA SER A 204 10.79 3.17 -9.50
C SER A 204 9.36 2.97 -8.99
N LEU A 205 8.40 2.95 -9.92
CA LEU A 205 6.98 2.71 -9.66
C LEU A 205 6.61 1.24 -9.84
N GLY A 206 5.79 0.71 -8.93
CA GLY A 206 5.11 -0.56 -9.15
C GLY A 206 4.12 -0.51 -10.33
N ARG A 207 3.73 -1.67 -10.87
CA ARG A 207 2.84 -1.76 -12.04
C ARG A 207 1.52 -1.01 -11.84
N SER A 208 0.84 -1.22 -10.72
CA SER A 208 -0.41 -0.50 -10.41
C SER A 208 -0.19 1.01 -10.25
N GLN A 209 0.92 1.40 -9.62
CA GLN A 209 1.28 2.81 -9.39
C GLN A 209 1.52 3.58 -10.70
N GLN A 210 2.02 2.91 -11.75
CA GLN A 210 2.22 3.56 -13.05
C GLN A 210 0.90 4.09 -13.63
N GLY A 211 -0.21 3.36 -13.49
CA GLY A 211 -1.53 3.81 -13.92
C GLY A 211 -2.01 5.03 -13.13
N GLU A 212 -1.90 4.98 -11.80
CA GLU A 212 -2.24 6.08 -10.89
C GLU A 212 -1.44 7.34 -11.21
N VAL A 213 -0.11 7.23 -11.33
CA VAL A 213 0.77 8.37 -11.58
C VAL A 213 0.57 8.94 -12.98
N LYS A 214 0.39 8.09 -14.00
CA LYS A 214 0.06 8.52 -15.37
C LYS A 214 -1.24 9.31 -15.41
N PHE A 215 -2.25 8.90 -14.62
CA PHE A 215 -3.48 9.66 -14.45
C PHE A 215 -3.20 11.05 -13.85
N LEU A 216 -2.50 11.11 -12.71
CA LEU A 216 -2.15 12.40 -12.07
C LEU A 216 -1.42 13.35 -13.03
N GLN A 217 -0.46 12.83 -13.79
CA GLN A 217 0.29 13.59 -14.79
C GLN A 217 -0.60 14.09 -15.95
N LYS A 218 -1.46 13.22 -16.49
CA LYS A 218 -2.39 13.55 -17.58
C LYS A 218 -3.30 14.74 -17.22
N TYR A 219 -3.75 14.82 -15.96
CA TYR A 219 -4.62 15.89 -15.49
C TYR A 219 -3.87 17.06 -14.84
N GLY A 220 -2.53 17.08 -14.92
CA GLY A 220 -1.70 18.16 -14.37
C GLY A 220 -1.83 18.31 -12.85
N VAL A 221 -2.05 17.22 -12.13
CA VAL A 221 -2.15 17.23 -10.66
C VAL A 221 -0.75 17.33 -10.07
N ASN A 222 -0.54 18.31 -9.20
CA ASN A 222 0.73 18.49 -8.49
C ASN A 222 0.84 17.49 -7.33
N TYR A 223 1.97 16.78 -7.24
CA TYR A 223 2.30 15.88 -6.13
C TYR A 223 3.80 15.91 -5.83
N LYS A 224 4.16 15.55 -4.60
CA LYS A 224 5.53 15.27 -4.19
C LYS A 224 5.84 13.79 -4.42
N VAL A 225 7.09 13.47 -4.70
CA VAL A 225 7.57 12.09 -4.78
C VAL A 225 8.52 11.84 -3.62
N LEU A 226 8.33 10.73 -2.91
CA LEU A 226 9.24 10.23 -1.89
C LEU A 226 9.55 8.76 -2.22
N ASN A 227 10.79 8.34 -2.12
CA ASN A 227 11.06 6.89 -2.07
C ASN A 227 10.67 6.33 -0.69
N ILE A 228 10.54 5.00 -0.59
CA ILE A 228 10.15 4.33 0.66
C ILE A 228 11.05 4.69 1.86
N PHE A 229 12.33 4.95 1.62
CA PHE A 229 13.29 5.30 2.67
C PHE A 229 13.09 6.74 3.17
N GLU A 230 12.83 7.68 2.26
CA GLU A 230 12.45 9.06 2.60
C GLU A 230 11.12 9.13 3.32
N PHE A 231 10.14 8.33 2.87
CA PHE A 231 8.87 8.16 3.56
C PHE A 231 9.09 7.65 5.00
N ALA A 232 9.85 6.58 5.18
CA ALA A 232 10.15 6.03 6.51
C ALA A 232 10.84 7.06 7.42
N LYS A 233 11.74 7.90 6.89
CA LYS A 233 12.35 9.01 7.65
C LYS A 233 11.34 10.08 8.02
N ALA A 234 10.45 10.44 7.10
CA ALA A 234 9.46 11.49 7.31
C ALA A 234 8.45 11.12 8.41
N VAL A 235 8.09 9.83 8.51
CA VAL A 235 7.16 9.34 9.55
C VAL A 235 7.84 9.04 10.89
N PHE A 236 9.17 8.97 10.91
CA PHE A 236 9.98 8.74 12.11
C PHE A 236 11.10 9.80 12.25
N PRO A 237 10.74 11.10 12.43
CA PRO A 237 11.73 12.19 12.45
C PRO A 237 12.68 12.13 13.66
N GLU A 238 12.22 11.52 14.77
CA GLU A 238 12.95 11.43 16.04
C GLU A 238 14.02 10.34 16.08
N LEU A 239 14.19 9.55 15.00
CA LEU A 239 15.29 8.61 14.96
C LEU A 239 16.61 9.40 15.04
N PRO A 240 17.47 9.11 16.03
CA PRO A 240 18.76 9.77 16.16
C PRO A 240 19.41 9.70 14.80
N ARG A 241 19.80 10.85 14.23
CA ARG A 241 20.59 10.88 13.00
C ARG A 241 21.78 9.99 13.26
N LEU A 242 21.73 8.74 12.78
CA LEU A 242 22.83 7.80 12.87
C LEU A 242 23.98 8.55 12.23
N LYS A 243 24.91 9.05 13.06
CA LYS A 243 26.10 9.70 12.54
C LYS A 243 26.66 8.68 11.56
N PRO A 244 26.84 9.03 10.27
CA PRO A 244 27.38 8.09 9.29
C PRO A 244 28.58 7.48 9.96
N ALA A 245 28.58 6.15 10.13
CA ALA A 245 29.58 5.45 10.92
C ALA A 245 30.93 6.03 10.50
N GLN A 246 31.49 6.92 11.33
CA GLN A 246 32.77 7.54 11.03
C GLN A 246 33.66 6.34 10.88
N HIS A 247 34.19 6.15 9.66
CA HIS A 247 34.96 4.98 9.25
C HIS A 247 35.55 4.36 10.49
N ALA A 248 34.96 3.23 10.92
CA ALA A 248 35.61 2.42 11.92
C ALA A 248 36.99 2.21 11.33
N VAL A 249 37.97 2.93 11.89
CA VAL A 249 39.38 2.74 11.62
C VAL A 249 39.50 1.25 11.79
N GLN A 250 39.68 0.54 10.68
CA GLN A 250 39.92 -0.89 10.76
C GLN A 250 41.07 -1.00 11.75
N PRO A 251 40.89 -1.68 12.90
CA PRO A 251 42.04 -2.03 13.70
C PRO A 251 43.05 -2.63 12.72
N ASP A 252 44.29 -2.15 12.73
CA ASP A 252 45.38 -2.83 12.04
C ASP A 252 45.50 -4.23 12.66
N TYR A 253 44.66 -5.16 12.22
CA TYR A 253 44.86 -6.58 12.47
C TYR A 253 46.00 -6.97 11.54
N GLU A 254 47.23 -6.79 12.03
CA GLU A 254 48.38 -7.51 11.48
C GLU A 254 48.05 -9.00 11.56
N LEU A 255 47.66 -9.58 10.43
CA LEU A 255 47.52 -11.02 10.25
C LEU A 255 48.83 -11.69 10.67
N PRO A 256 48.83 -12.64 11.62
CA PRO A 256 50.01 -13.43 11.96
C PRO A 256 50.57 -14.10 10.70
N LYS A 257 51.85 -13.88 10.42
CA LYS A 257 52.55 -14.31 9.18
C LYS A 257 52.69 -15.84 9.02
N ASP A 258 52.16 -16.65 9.93
CA ASP A 258 52.47 -18.08 10.02
C ASP A 258 51.34 -19.03 9.60
N GLN A 259 50.33 -18.55 8.86
CA GLN A 259 49.37 -19.45 8.20
C GLN A 259 49.41 -19.28 6.68
N ARG A 260 50.56 -19.65 6.11
CA ARG A 260 50.64 -20.03 4.69
C ARG A 260 49.98 -21.41 4.57
N ALA A 261 48.65 -21.41 4.50
CA ALA A 261 47.89 -22.61 4.14
C ALA A 261 48.38 -23.07 2.75
N GLN A 262 48.73 -24.35 2.66
CA GLN A 262 49.02 -25.01 1.40
C GLN A 262 47.75 -24.93 0.54
N GLU A 263 47.87 -24.34 -0.64
CA GLU A 263 46.84 -24.39 -1.67
C GLU A 263 46.61 -25.86 -2.04
N PRO A 264 45.39 -26.41 -1.91
CA PRO A 264 45.10 -27.71 -2.48
C PRO A 264 45.09 -27.59 -4.01
N ASP A 265 45.83 -28.50 -4.66
CA ASP A 265 45.86 -28.63 -6.11
C ASP A 265 44.44 -28.66 -6.69
N LEU A 266 44.14 -27.64 -7.51
CA LEU A 266 42.96 -27.57 -8.34
C LEU A 266 42.99 -28.70 -9.37
N VAL A 267 42.30 -29.79 -9.07
CA VAL A 267 41.92 -30.80 -10.07
C VAL A 267 40.99 -30.13 -11.08
N GLN A 268 41.46 -30.02 -12.32
CA GLN A 268 40.63 -29.56 -13.43
C GLN A 268 39.59 -30.64 -13.76
N PRO A 269 38.29 -30.34 -13.79
CA PRO A 269 37.31 -31.26 -14.36
C PRO A 269 37.44 -31.22 -15.89
N ASP A 270 38.00 -32.30 -16.44
CA ASP A 270 37.71 -32.72 -17.80
C ASP A 270 36.27 -33.23 -17.82
N ASP A 271 35.34 -32.50 -18.42
CA ASP A 271 34.07 -33.09 -18.82
C ASP A 271 33.62 -32.50 -20.17
N GLU A 272 33.65 -33.42 -21.13
CA GLU A 272 33.23 -33.29 -22.51
C GLU A 272 31.75 -32.91 -22.61
N LEU A 273 31.46 -31.85 -23.37
CA LEU A 273 30.11 -31.52 -23.81
C LEU A 273 29.70 -32.43 -24.97
N PRO A 274 28.61 -33.23 -24.86
CA PRO A 274 28.07 -33.96 -25.99
C PRO A 274 27.46 -32.98 -27.01
N LYS A 275 28.01 -33.01 -28.22
CA LYS A 275 27.35 -32.49 -29.42
C LYS A 275 26.30 -33.52 -29.84
N ASP A 276 25.03 -33.17 -29.73
CA ASP A 276 23.97 -33.48 -30.71
C ASP A 276 22.60 -33.50 -30.01
N GLN A 277 21.74 -32.58 -30.42
CA GLN A 277 20.35 -32.89 -30.74
C GLN A 277 19.74 -31.71 -31.49
N ARG A 278 19.87 -31.82 -32.82
CA ARG A 278 19.20 -30.99 -33.82
C ARG A 278 17.72 -31.44 -33.85
N ALA A 279 16.85 -30.69 -33.21
CA ALA A 279 15.41 -30.89 -33.34
C ALA A 279 14.98 -30.47 -34.76
N GLN A 280 14.35 -31.39 -35.47
CA GLN A 280 13.68 -31.17 -36.75
C GLN A 280 12.36 -30.43 -36.50
N GLU A 281 12.15 -29.32 -37.21
CA GLU A 281 10.85 -28.67 -37.32
C GLU A 281 9.99 -29.47 -38.31
N PRO A 282 8.70 -29.75 -37.99
CA PRO A 282 7.78 -30.32 -38.97
C PRO A 282 7.26 -29.23 -39.90
N ASP A 283 7.39 -29.46 -41.21
CA ASP A 283 6.68 -28.75 -42.26
C ASP A 283 5.16 -28.90 -42.04
N LEU A 284 4.45 -27.77 -42.04
CA LEU A 284 2.99 -27.72 -42.10
C LEU A 284 2.59 -27.31 -43.52
N ASP A 285 1.94 -28.24 -44.21
CA ASP A 285 1.16 -28.02 -45.44
C ASP A 285 -0.09 -27.16 -45.19
#